data_AF-A0A1Q9N9X8-F1
#
_entry.id   AF-A0A1Q9N9X8-F1
#
_cell.length_a   1.000
_cell.length_b   1.000
_cell.length_c   1.000
_cell.angle_alpha   90.00
_cell.angle_beta   90.00
_cell.angle_gamma   90.00
#
_symmetry.space_group_name_H-M   'P 1'
#
loop_
_entity.id
_entity.type
_entity.pdbx_description
1 polymer ?
#
loop_
_entity_poly.entity_id
_entity_poly.type
_entity_poly.pdbx_seq_one_letter_code
_entity_poly.pdbx_strand_id
1 'polypeptide(L)'
;MASQVIDKSVLLSYLKDGKVNYSLLKNDLWLKKNLEKMKNTNVKELTYSEEFAFWLNAYNLLTLQAVCKELEKNPNWKGNLSYFSRIRFFALRRHSIGSKKISLYTLENKILRKKFKDPRIHFAINCASISCPFLPGKLFEADSLETYLEDLTYQFINDQNSVILNEDTLSLNQIFKWYKKDFKEGGGLITFINKYWKGSKIPNNIRIEYLKYDWHINSIS
;
A
#
# COMPACT_ATOMS: atom_id res chain seq x y z
N MET A 1 -20.27 -26.58 -14.29
CA MET A 1 -20.75 -26.31 -12.92
C MET A 1 -19.71 -26.93 -11.98
N ALA A 2 -19.00 -26.25 -11.09
CA ALA A 2 -19.33 -25.07 -10.31
C ALA A 2 -18.30 -23.94 -10.49
N SER A 3 -18.77 -22.71 -10.59
CA SER A 3 -17.95 -21.53 -10.34
C SER A 3 -17.51 -21.58 -8.88
N GLN A 4 -16.23 -21.81 -8.63
CA GLN A 4 -15.65 -21.41 -7.35
C GLN A 4 -15.82 -19.90 -7.26
N VAL A 5 -16.80 -19.47 -6.49
CA VAL A 5 -16.85 -18.12 -5.94
C VAL A 5 -15.57 -18.00 -5.13
N ILE A 6 -14.52 -17.43 -5.74
CA ILE A 6 -13.37 -16.93 -5.01
C ILE A 6 -13.97 -15.86 -4.11
N ASP A 7 -14.09 -16.17 -2.84
CA ASP A 7 -14.61 -15.25 -1.84
C ASP A 7 -13.77 -13.96 -1.88
N LYS A 8 -14.35 -12.91 -2.46
CA LYS A 8 -13.71 -11.60 -2.66
C LYS A 8 -13.48 -10.85 -1.34
N SER A 9 -13.73 -11.48 -0.18
CA SER A 9 -13.71 -10.85 1.15
C SER A 9 -12.66 -11.40 2.13
N VAL A 10 -11.82 -12.37 1.76
CA VAL A 10 -10.91 -13.01 2.74
C VAL A 10 -9.93 -12.02 3.36
N LEU A 11 -9.42 -11.02 2.61
CA LEU A 11 -8.49 -10.05 3.19
C LEU A 11 -9.16 -9.12 4.23
N LEU A 12 -10.44 -8.78 4.05
CA LEU A 12 -11.23 -8.04 5.05
C LEU A 12 -11.35 -8.81 6.37
N SER A 13 -11.35 -10.14 6.34
CA SER A 13 -11.44 -10.96 7.56
C SER A 13 -10.26 -10.78 8.52
N TYR A 14 -9.11 -10.30 8.02
CA TYR A 14 -7.94 -9.97 8.84
C TYR A 14 -7.89 -8.48 9.23
N LEU A 15 -8.87 -7.66 8.82
CA LEU A 15 -8.86 -6.23 9.05
C LEU A 15 -9.85 -5.84 10.15
N LYS A 16 -9.40 -4.99 11.06
CA LYS A 16 -10.24 -4.33 12.06
C LYS A 16 -9.74 -2.92 12.29
N ASP A 17 -10.61 -1.92 12.11
CA ASP A 17 -10.31 -0.51 12.34
C ASP A 17 -9.01 -0.04 11.63
N GLY A 18 -8.81 -0.47 10.38
CA GLY A 18 -7.62 -0.14 9.59
C GLY A 18 -6.33 -0.89 9.97
N LYS A 19 -6.39 -1.79 10.96
CA LYS A 19 -5.27 -2.61 11.43
C LYS A 19 -5.42 -4.07 11.00
N VAL A 20 -4.29 -4.78 10.96
CA VAL A 20 -4.20 -6.17 10.52
C VAL A 20 -4.11 -7.12 11.70
N ASN A 21 -4.87 -8.22 11.65
CA ASN A 21 -4.79 -9.34 12.58
C ASN A 21 -3.68 -10.31 12.14
N TYR A 22 -2.43 -9.98 12.46
CA TYR A 22 -1.29 -10.82 12.05
C TYR A 22 -1.25 -12.19 12.74
N SER A 23 -1.86 -12.32 13.92
CA SER A 23 -1.93 -13.61 14.63
C SER A 23 -2.85 -14.61 13.94
N LEU A 24 -3.96 -14.13 13.35
CA LEU A 24 -4.83 -14.90 12.46
C LEU A 24 -4.12 -15.19 11.13
N LEU A 25 -3.59 -14.13 10.49
CA LEU A 25 -3.06 -14.19 9.13
C LEU A 25 -1.84 -15.12 8.99
N LYS A 26 -0.92 -15.15 9.96
CA LYS A 26 0.32 -15.94 9.87
C LYS A 26 0.06 -17.44 9.70
N ASN A 27 -1.05 -17.93 10.24
CA ASN A 27 -1.41 -19.35 10.22
C ASN A 27 -2.32 -19.69 9.04
N ASP A 28 -2.83 -18.68 8.32
CA ASP A 28 -3.83 -18.90 7.28
C ASP A 28 -3.21 -19.40 5.97
N LEU A 29 -3.85 -20.41 5.38
CA LEU A 29 -3.47 -20.95 4.07
C LEU A 29 -3.71 -19.96 2.94
N TRP A 30 -4.62 -18.99 3.09
CA TRP A 30 -4.92 -17.97 2.10
C TRP A 30 -3.67 -17.19 1.68
N LEU A 31 -2.88 -16.72 2.65
CA LEU A 31 -1.66 -15.96 2.34
C LEU A 31 -0.65 -16.85 1.59
N LYS A 32 -0.46 -18.09 2.05
CA LYS A 32 0.43 -19.06 1.40
C LYS A 32 -0.01 -19.36 -0.03
N LYS A 33 -1.29 -19.66 -0.26
CA LYS A 33 -1.86 -19.96 -1.58
C LYS A 33 -1.69 -18.79 -2.55
N ASN A 34 -1.95 -17.56 -2.11
CA ASN A 34 -1.78 -16.39 -2.97
C ASN A 34 -0.30 -16.16 -3.32
N LEU A 35 0.62 -16.29 -2.35
CA LEU A 35 2.05 -16.18 -2.62
C LEU A 35 2.57 -17.26 -3.58
N GLU A 36 2.05 -18.49 -3.50
CA GLU A 36 2.38 -19.55 -4.46
C GLU A 36 1.82 -19.25 -5.86
N LYS A 37 0.56 -18.78 -5.96
CA LYS A 37 -0.02 -18.35 -7.24
C LYS A 37 0.86 -17.29 -7.91
N MET A 38 1.34 -16.33 -7.13
CA MET A 38 2.22 -15.27 -7.63
C MET A 38 3.57 -15.79 -8.11
N LYS A 39 4.14 -16.81 -7.46
CA LYS A 39 5.38 -17.44 -7.94
C LYS A 39 5.19 -18.12 -9.29
N ASN A 40 4.01 -18.70 -9.53
CA ASN A 40 3.74 -19.43 -10.77
C ASN A 40 3.20 -18.54 -11.90
N THR A 41 3.01 -17.23 -11.66
CA THR A 41 2.50 -16.31 -12.69
C THR A 41 3.62 -15.88 -13.64
N ASN A 42 3.42 -16.06 -14.94
CA ASN A 42 4.29 -15.50 -15.97
C ASN A 42 3.92 -14.04 -16.25
N VAL A 43 4.58 -13.11 -15.56
CA VAL A 43 4.31 -11.66 -15.67
C VAL A 43 4.43 -11.12 -17.10
N LYS A 44 5.21 -11.78 -17.97
CA LYS A 44 5.41 -11.32 -19.36
C LYS A 44 4.18 -11.51 -20.25
N GLU A 45 3.27 -12.38 -19.86
CA GLU A 45 2.04 -12.69 -20.61
C GLU A 45 0.85 -11.84 -20.15
N LEU A 46 1.03 -11.05 -19.09
CA LEU A 46 -0.02 -10.20 -18.54
C LEU A 46 -0.20 -8.94 -19.40
N THR A 47 -1.45 -8.52 -19.56
CA THR A 47 -1.81 -7.18 -20.03
C THR A 47 -1.32 -6.11 -19.04
N TYR A 48 -1.34 -4.85 -19.47
CA TYR A 48 -0.92 -3.73 -18.61
C TYR A 48 -1.68 -3.70 -17.27
N SER A 49 -3.00 -3.83 -17.30
CA SER A 49 -3.83 -3.78 -16.08
C SER A 49 -3.66 -5.02 -15.21
N GLU A 50 -3.51 -6.20 -15.79
CA GLU A 50 -3.19 -7.43 -15.04
C GLU A 50 -1.83 -7.35 -14.37
N GLU A 51 -0.82 -6.83 -15.07
CA GLU A 51 0.52 -6.64 -14.51
C GLU A 51 0.49 -5.59 -13.39
N PHE A 52 -0.26 -4.50 -13.55
CA PHE A 52 -0.38 -3.49 -12.51
C PHE A 52 -1.03 -4.05 -11.25
N ALA A 53 -2.19 -4.72 -11.40
CA ALA A 53 -2.87 -5.41 -10.32
C ALA A 53 -1.96 -6.45 -9.65
N PHE A 54 -1.21 -7.22 -10.44
CA PHE A 54 -0.24 -8.19 -9.95
C PHE A 54 0.81 -7.54 -9.05
N TRP A 55 1.44 -6.44 -9.47
CA TRP A 55 2.50 -5.81 -8.69
C TRP A 55 1.99 -5.09 -7.43
N LEU A 56 0.78 -4.52 -7.46
CA LEU A 56 0.14 -3.98 -6.25
C LEU A 56 -0.13 -5.10 -5.23
N ASN A 57 -0.72 -6.20 -5.70
CA ASN A 57 -0.93 -7.40 -4.88
C ASN A 57 0.39 -7.95 -4.35
N ALA A 58 1.44 -7.97 -5.17
CA ALA A 58 2.76 -8.45 -4.81
C ALA A 58 3.35 -7.68 -3.64
N TYR A 59 3.32 -6.36 -3.72
CA TYR A 59 3.83 -5.53 -2.64
C TYR A 59 3.10 -5.82 -1.33
N ASN A 60 1.77 -5.77 -1.35
CA ASN A 60 0.95 -5.94 -0.16
C ASN A 60 1.14 -7.33 0.46
N LEU A 61 1.03 -8.40 -0.33
CA LEU A 61 1.18 -9.78 0.15
C LEU A 61 2.61 -10.07 0.67
N LEU A 62 3.63 -9.55 0.00
CA LEU A 62 5.01 -9.71 0.46
C LEU A 62 5.30 -8.93 1.74
N THR A 63 4.72 -7.74 1.90
CA THR A 63 4.79 -6.98 3.15
C THR A 63 4.11 -7.75 4.28
N LEU A 64 2.90 -8.28 4.06
CA LEU A 64 2.21 -9.12 5.05
C LEU A 64 3.06 -10.34 5.45
N GLN A 65 3.61 -11.06 4.46
CA GLN A 65 4.50 -12.20 4.73
C GLN A 65 5.75 -11.78 5.52
N ALA A 66 6.34 -10.62 5.17
CA ALA A 66 7.53 -10.10 5.83
C ALA A 66 7.26 -9.81 7.32
N VAL A 67 6.10 -9.23 7.61
CA VAL A 67 5.66 -8.92 8.98
C VAL A 67 5.40 -10.21 9.77
N CYS A 68 4.64 -11.16 9.22
CA CYS A 68 4.40 -12.45 9.88
C CYS A 68 5.73 -13.13 10.26
N LYS A 69 6.72 -13.13 9.37
CA LYS A 69 8.06 -13.67 9.63
C LYS A 69 8.84 -12.91 10.71
N GLU A 70 8.63 -11.60 10.86
CA GLU A 70 9.25 -10.85 11.96
C GLU A 70 8.59 -11.16 13.29
N LEU A 71 7.25 -11.26 13.33
CA LEU A 71 6.50 -11.62 14.53
C LEU A 71 6.74 -13.07 14.98
N GLU A 72 6.99 -13.99 14.05
CA GLU A 72 7.42 -15.35 14.37
C GLU A 72 8.79 -15.38 15.05
N LYS A 73 9.73 -14.54 14.59
CA LYS A 73 11.09 -14.45 15.17
C LYS A 73 11.11 -13.68 16.49
N ASN A 74 10.28 -12.64 16.58
CA ASN A 74 10.18 -11.77 17.73
C ASN A 74 8.72 -11.33 17.90
N PRO A 75 7.94 -12.00 18.77
CA PRO A 75 6.55 -11.64 19.03
C PRO A 75 6.35 -10.20 19.54
N ASN A 76 7.39 -9.59 20.13
CA ASN A 76 7.38 -8.22 20.63
C ASN A 76 7.86 -7.19 19.58
N TRP A 77 8.00 -7.58 18.31
CA TRP A 77 8.43 -6.67 17.26
C TRP A 77 7.39 -5.56 17.03
N LYS A 78 7.80 -4.31 17.26
CA LYS A 78 6.92 -3.14 17.19
C LYS A 78 6.91 -2.43 15.84
N GLY A 79 7.59 -2.97 14.82
CA GLY A 79 7.73 -2.31 13.51
C GLY A 79 9.15 -1.85 13.19
N ASN A 80 9.29 -1.15 12.07
CA ASN A 80 10.58 -0.68 11.56
C ASN A 80 10.92 0.73 12.08
N LEU A 81 11.17 0.85 13.39
CA LEU A 81 11.28 2.15 14.07
C LEU A 81 12.55 2.94 13.75
N SER A 82 13.65 2.27 13.39
CA SER A 82 14.93 2.92 13.07
C SER A 82 15.14 3.02 11.55
N TYR A 83 16.03 3.92 11.13
CA TYR A 83 16.43 3.98 9.72
C TYR A 83 17.03 2.66 9.22
N PHE A 84 17.89 2.05 10.04
CA PHE A 84 18.53 0.77 9.71
C PHE A 84 17.53 -0.39 9.62
N SER A 85 16.53 -0.47 10.50
CA SER A 85 15.52 -1.53 10.41
C SER A 85 14.67 -1.36 9.14
N ARG A 86 14.33 -0.13 8.75
CA ARG A 86 13.66 0.17 7.48
C ARG A 86 14.49 -0.26 6.27
N ILE A 87 15.78 0.06 6.22
CA ILE A 87 16.67 -0.42 5.15
C ILE A 87 16.68 -1.95 5.09
N ARG A 88 16.86 -2.61 6.25
CA ARG A 88 16.91 -4.07 6.32
C ARG A 88 15.61 -4.70 5.82
N PHE A 89 14.47 -4.16 6.23
CA PHE A 89 13.16 -4.69 5.91
C PHE A 89 12.76 -4.43 4.44
N PHE A 90 12.89 -3.19 3.96
CA PHE A 90 12.38 -2.82 2.63
C PHE A 90 13.42 -2.99 1.52
N ALA A 91 14.71 -2.72 1.77
CA ALA A 91 15.72 -2.68 0.71
C ALA A 91 16.58 -3.95 0.62
N LEU A 92 17.00 -4.50 1.76
CA LEU A 92 17.92 -5.65 1.80
C LEU A 92 17.20 -7.00 1.79
N ARG A 93 16.02 -7.11 2.42
CA ARG A 93 15.23 -8.34 2.39
C ARG A 93 14.83 -8.69 0.97
N ARG A 94 15.04 -9.96 0.60
CA ARG A 94 14.67 -10.50 -0.70
C ARG A 94 13.50 -11.46 -0.58
N HIS A 95 12.55 -11.31 -1.50
CA HIS A 95 11.33 -12.08 -1.63
C HIS A 95 11.34 -12.78 -2.98
N SER A 96 10.86 -14.02 -3.01
CA SER A 96 10.75 -14.78 -4.25
C SER A 96 9.47 -14.40 -5.00
N ILE A 97 9.62 -14.01 -6.27
CA ILE A 97 8.53 -13.85 -7.24
C ILE A 97 9.01 -14.55 -8.52
N GLY A 98 8.36 -15.66 -8.86
CA GLY A 98 8.86 -16.59 -9.87
C GLY A 98 10.28 -17.06 -9.56
N SER A 99 11.13 -17.08 -10.57
CA SER A 99 12.55 -17.41 -10.45
C SER A 99 13.41 -16.24 -9.92
N LYS A 100 12.82 -15.06 -9.66
CA LYS A 100 13.55 -13.86 -9.26
C LYS A 100 13.42 -13.60 -7.77
N LYS A 101 14.46 -12.95 -7.22
CA LYS A 101 14.48 -12.40 -5.86
C LYS A 101 14.44 -10.88 -5.94
N ILE A 102 13.43 -10.26 -5.33
CA ILE A 102 13.24 -8.81 -5.33
C ILE A 102 13.03 -8.27 -3.92
N SER A 103 13.41 -7.02 -3.66
CA SER A 103 13.05 -6.34 -2.40
C SER A 103 11.81 -5.47 -2.58
N LEU A 104 11.09 -5.19 -1.49
CA LEU A 104 9.93 -4.28 -1.51
C LEU A 104 10.29 -2.91 -2.08
N TYR A 105 11.47 -2.38 -1.72
CA TYR A 105 12.00 -1.14 -2.29
C TYR A 105 12.13 -1.20 -3.81
N THR A 106 12.67 -2.30 -4.34
CA THR A 106 12.87 -2.46 -5.79
C THR A 106 11.52 -2.59 -6.50
N LEU A 107 10.61 -3.37 -5.93
CA LEU A 107 9.26 -3.57 -6.46
C LEU A 107 8.52 -2.23 -6.55
N GLU A 108 8.51 -1.45 -5.47
CA GLU A 108 7.87 -0.13 -5.44
C GLU A 108 8.54 0.87 -6.39
N ASN A 109 9.86 1.05 -6.28
CA ASN A 109 10.54 2.17 -6.91
C ASN A 109 10.97 1.91 -8.35
N LYS A 110 11.31 0.65 -8.68
CA LYS A 110 11.84 0.29 -10.00
C LYS A 110 10.80 -0.35 -10.90
N ILE A 111 9.75 -0.96 -10.32
CA ILE A 111 8.66 -1.55 -11.07
C ILE A 111 7.45 -0.62 -11.01
N LEU A 112 6.77 -0.54 -9.86
CA LEU A 112 5.50 0.17 -9.73
C LEU A 112 5.59 1.65 -10.17
N ARG A 113 6.41 2.44 -9.46
CA ARG A 113 6.54 3.88 -9.72
C ARG A 113 7.08 4.20 -11.11
N LYS A 114 8.11 3.46 -11.56
CA LYS A 114 8.79 3.76 -12.82
C LYS A 114 7.98 3.34 -14.05
N LYS A 115 7.29 2.21 -13.98
CA LYS A 115 6.57 1.64 -15.12
C LYS A 115 5.19 2.27 -15.30
N PHE A 116 4.41 2.33 -14.22
CA PHE A 116 3.01 2.77 -14.30
C PHE A 116 2.86 4.29 -14.16
N LYS A 117 3.83 4.95 -13.50
CA LYS A 117 3.83 6.42 -13.28
C LYS A 117 2.52 6.96 -12.71
N ASP A 118 1.83 6.13 -11.93
CA ASP A 118 0.54 6.47 -11.36
C ASP A 118 0.70 6.89 -9.90
N PRO A 119 0.38 8.13 -9.52
CA PRO A 119 0.48 8.59 -8.14
C PRO A 119 -0.44 7.83 -7.18
N ARG A 120 -1.52 7.18 -7.68
CA ARG A 120 -2.47 6.41 -6.87
C ARG A 120 -1.84 5.16 -6.25
N ILE A 121 -0.68 4.72 -6.76
CA ILE A 121 0.12 3.63 -6.19
C ILE A 121 0.39 3.84 -4.70
N HIS A 122 0.66 5.10 -4.30
CA HIS A 122 1.01 5.45 -2.93
C HIS A 122 -0.12 5.27 -1.91
N PHE A 123 -1.35 5.07 -2.39
CA PHE A 123 -2.54 4.80 -1.57
C PHE A 123 -3.04 3.36 -1.73
N ALA A 124 -2.49 2.64 -2.71
CA ALA A 124 -2.83 1.26 -3.03
C ALA A 124 -1.88 0.23 -2.38
N ILE A 125 -0.73 0.69 -1.87
CA ILE A 125 0.24 -0.15 -1.18
C ILE A 125 0.35 0.19 0.30
N ASN A 126 0.44 -0.84 1.14
CA ASN A 126 0.57 -0.72 2.58
C ASN A 126 1.93 -1.27 3.04
N CYS A 127 2.69 -0.43 3.75
CA CYS A 127 4.02 -0.73 4.27
C CYS A 127 4.02 -1.31 5.70
N ALA A 128 2.83 -1.67 6.21
CA ALA A 128 2.57 -2.21 7.54
C ALA A 128 2.89 -1.30 8.72
N SER A 129 2.89 0.03 8.53
CA SER A 129 2.98 0.98 9.63
C SER A 129 1.65 1.68 9.91
N ILE A 130 1.48 2.22 11.12
CA ILE A 130 0.25 2.92 11.56
C ILE A 130 -0.10 4.08 10.62
N SER A 131 0.86 4.91 10.22
CA SER A 131 0.60 6.05 9.33
C SER A 131 0.57 5.70 7.83
N CYS A 132 0.66 4.42 7.47
CA CYS A 132 0.55 3.98 6.09
C CYS A 132 -0.92 4.06 5.61
N PRO A 133 -1.21 4.11 4.31
CA PRO A 133 -2.57 4.02 3.80
C PRO A 133 -3.23 2.73 4.26
N PHE A 134 -4.55 2.69 4.30
CA PHE A 134 -5.28 1.47 4.64
C PHE A 134 -4.83 0.30 3.75
N LEU A 135 -4.68 -0.89 4.35
CA LEU A 135 -4.49 -2.08 3.55
C LEU A 135 -5.76 -2.30 2.71
N PRO A 136 -5.65 -2.46 1.37
CA PRO A 136 -6.80 -2.75 0.54
C PRO A 136 -7.52 -4.00 1.05
N GLY A 137 -8.85 -3.92 1.24
CA GLY A 137 -9.66 -5.03 1.74
C GLY A 137 -9.82 -6.21 0.78
N LYS A 138 -9.41 -6.06 -0.48
CA LYS A 138 -9.42 -7.12 -1.49
C LYS A 138 -8.16 -7.05 -2.35
N LEU A 139 -7.87 -8.16 -3.05
CA LEU A 139 -6.84 -8.15 -4.07
C LEU A 139 -7.28 -7.31 -5.27
N PHE A 140 -6.33 -6.67 -5.93
CA PHE A 140 -6.55 -5.97 -7.18
C PHE A 140 -6.82 -6.96 -8.31
N GLU A 141 -7.81 -6.67 -9.14
CA GLU A 141 -8.19 -7.41 -10.35
C GLU A 141 -8.17 -6.43 -11.52
N ALA A 142 -7.73 -6.88 -12.71
CA ALA A 142 -7.56 -6.00 -13.88
C ALA A 142 -8.85 -5.24 -14.23
N ASP A 143 -9.99 -5.93 -14.24
CA ASP A 143 -11.29 -5.38 -14.65
C ASP A 143 -11.83 -4.30 -13.71
N SER A 144 -11.37 -4.27 -12.46
CA SER A 144 -11.82 -3.30 -11.44
C SER A 144 -10.70 -2.42 -10.90
N LEU A 145 -9.51 -2.48 -11.52
CA LEU A 145 -8.31 -1.83 -11.03
C LEU A 145 -8.50 -0.31 -10.93
N GLU A 146 -8.99 0.32 -12.00
CA GLU A 146 -9.15 1.77 -12.06
C GLU A 146 -10.12 2.29 -11.00
N THR A 147 -11.33 1.71 -10.92
CA THR A 147 -12.31 2.06 -9.91
C THR A 147 -11.74 1.87 -8.50
N TYR A 148 -11.02 0.78 -8.27
CA TYR A 148 -10.50 0.51 -6.94
C TYR A 148 -9.35 1.45 -6.55
N LEU A 149 -8.51 1.85 -7.50
CA LEU A 149 -7.49 2.88 -7.27
C LEU A 149 -8.11 4.25 -6.97
N GLU A 150 -9.16 4.64 -7.69
CA GLU A 150 -9.91 5.88 -7.40
C GLU A 150 -10.52 5.84 -6.00
N ASP A 151 -11.16 4.73 -5.61
CA ASP A 151 -11.78 4.57 -4.30
C ASP A 151 -10.77 4.67 -3.15
N LEU A 152 -9.62 4.00 -3.27
CA LEU A 152 -8.56 4.03 -2.25
C LEU A 152 -7.94 5.42 -2.13
N THR A 153 -7.76 6.10 -3.26
CA THR A 153 -7.22 7.46 -3.30
C THR A 153 -8.19 8.45 -2.66
N TYR A 154 -9.48 8.34 -2.99
CA TYR A 154 -10.53 9.14 -2.39
C TYR A 154 -10.61 8.92 -0.88
N GLN A 155 -10.58 7.67 -0.42
CA GLN A 155 -10.60 7.34 1.01
C GLN A 155 -9.39 7.93 1.73
N PHE A 156 -8.18 7.78 1.19
CA PHE A 156 -6.97 8.31 1.82
C PHE A 156 -6.97 9.84 1.87
N ILE A 157 -7.37 10.52 0.79
CA ILE A 157 -7.41 12.00 0.78
C ILE A 157 -8.46 12.55 1.74
N ASN A 158 -9.54 11.81 2.02
CA ASN A 158 -10.61 12.26 2.89
C ASN A 158 -10.53 11.67 4.31
N ASP A 159 -9.43 11.02 4.65
CA ASP A 159 -9.12 10.50 5.98
C ASP A 159 -8.50 11.60 6.87
N GLN A 160 -9.00 11.69 8.12
CA GLN A 160 -8.60 12.73 9.07
C GLN A 160 -7.16 12.58 9.57
N ASN A 161 -6.51 11.43 9.36
CA ASN A 161 -5.10 11.22 9.67
C ASN A 161 -4.19 11.46 8.45
N SER A 162 -4.76 11.88 7.32
CA SER A 162 -4.07 11.93 6.04
C SER A 162 -4.03 13.32 5.43
N VAL A 163 -5.18 14.01 5.38
CA VAL A 163 -5.28 15.40 4.90
C VAL A 163 -6.18 16.18 5.84
N ILE A 164 -5.63 17.23 6.44
CA ILE A 164 -6.35 18.12 7.35
C ILE A 164 -6.22 19.54 6.83
N LEU A 165 -7.35 20.12 6.46
CA LEU A 165 -7.44 21.52 6.05
C LEU A 165 -7.98 22.36 7.22
N ASN A 166 -7.14 23.25 7.72
CA ASN A 166 -7.52 24.34 8.61
C ASN A 166 -7.56 25.66 7.80
N GLU A 167 -7.92 26.78 8.43
CA GLU A 167 -8.15 28.07 7.75
C GLU A 167 -7.07 28.47 6.73
N ASP A 168 -5.79 28.36 7.12
CA ASP A 168 -4.64 28.80 6.31
C ASP A 168 -3.61 27.69 6.05
N THR A 169 -3.84 26.50 6.60
CA THR A 169 -2.83 25.42 6.69
C THR A 169 -3.41 24.09 6.25
N LEU A 170 -2.69 23.44 5.33
CA LEU A 170 -2.93 22.07 4.88
C LEU A 170 -1.89 21.14 5.49
N SER A 171 -2.31 20.35 6.48
CA SER A 171 -1.47 19.32 7.10
C SER A 171 -1.63 18.00 6.34
N LEU A 172 -0.51 17.47 5.86
CA LEU A 172 -0.48 16.30 4.97
C LEU A 172 0.30 15.13 5.57
N ASN A 173 -0.14 13.92 5.28
CA ASN A 173 0.66 12.71 5.51
C ASN A 173 2.04 12.82 4.82
N GLN A 174 3.09 12.28 5.44
CA GLN A 174 4.47 12.33 4.92
C GLN A 174 4.65 11.64 3.56
N ILE A 175 3.74 10.77 3.15
CA ILE A 175 3.71 10.17 1.80
C ILE A 175 3.72 11.27 0.73
N PHE A 176 2.94 12.34 0.92
CA PHE A 176 2.93 13.49 -0.01
C PHE A 176 4.28 14.24 -0.05
N LYS A 177 5.07 14.18 1.03
CA LYS A 177 6.43 14.74 1.08
C LYS A 177 7.42 13.85 0.35
N TRP A 178 7.46 12.56 0.69
CA TRP A 178 8.43 11.60 0.19
C TRP A 178 8.28 11.36 -1.32
N TYR A 179 7.03 11.36 -1.79
CA TYR A 179 6.71 11.09 -3.20
C TYR A 179 6.25 12.34 -3.96
N LYS A 180 6.59 13.55 -3.47
CA LYS A 180 6.22 14.84 -4.08
C LYS A 180 6.45 14.90 -5.61
N LYS A 181 7.49 14.23 -6.11
CA LYS A 181 7.82 14.20 -7.54
C LYS A 181 6.77 13.49 -8.40
N ASP A 182 6.08 12.49 -7.84
CA ASP A 182 5.15 11.65 -8.59
C ASP A 182 3.82 12.38 -8.86
N PHE A 183 3.52 13.43 -8.09
CA PHE A 183 2.34 14.27 -8.30
C PHE A 183 2.57 15.43 -9.29
N LYS A 184 3.80 15.60 -9.82
CA LYS A 184 4.13 16.75 -10.67
C LYS A 184 3.49 16.66 -12.06
N GLU A 185 3.46 15.47 -12.65
CA GLU A 185 2.96 15.28 -14.03
C GLU A 185 1.45 15.60 -14.14
N GLY A 186 0.68 15.43 -13.04
CA GLY A 186 -0.76 15.74 -12.97
C GLY A 186 -1.12 17.18 -12.57
N GLY A 187 -0.22 18.15 -12.78
CA GLY A 187 -0.48 19.55 -12.42
C GLY A 187 -0.14 19.90 -10.96
N GLY A 188 0.56 19.02 -10.25
CA GLY A 188 1.08 19.27 -8.91
C GLY A 188 0.23 18.69 -7.78
N LEU A 189 0.80 18.73 -6.58
CA LEU A 189 0.23 18.11 -5.38
C LEU A 189 -1.16 18.64 -5.02
N ILE A 190 -1.34 19.97 -4.99
CA ILE A 190 -2.64 20.58 -4.63
C ILE A 190 -3.71 20.27 -5.67
N THR A 191 -3.36 20.28 -6.96
CA THR A 191 -4.26 19.87 -8.05
C THR A 191 -4.71 18.42 -7.87
N PHE A 192 -3.77 17.52 -7.56
CA PHE A 192 -4.07 16.12 -7.28
C PHE A 192 -5.00 15.96 -6.07
N ILE A 193 -4.72 16.64 -4.95
CA ILE A 193 -5.56 16.56 -3.75
C ILE A 193 -6.97 17.08 -4.04
N ASN A 194 -7.08 18.26 -4.67
CA ASN A 194 -8.37 18.86 -5.03
C ASN A 194 -9.23 17.98 -5.95
N LYS A 195 -8.63 17.08 -6.74
CA LYS A 195 -9.38 16.11 -7.57
C LYS A 195 -10.25 15.18 -6.72
N TYR A 196 -9.81 14.83 -5.52
CA TYR A 196 -10.47 13.85 -4.64
C TYR A 196 -11.05 14.46 -3.37
N TRP A 197 -10.68 15.71 -3.05
CA TRP A 197 -11.06 16.39 -1.82
C TRP A 197 -12.57 16.69 -1.78
N LYS A 198 -13.25 16.31 -0.69
CA LYS A 198 -14.68 16.56 -0.49
C LYS A 198 -15.00 17.96 0.05
N GLY A 199 -14.01 18.65 0.61
CA GLY A 199 -14.19 19.95 1.23
C GLY A 199 -14.13 21.12 0.25
N SER A 200 -14.03 22.33 0.77
CA SER A 200 -13.81 23.52 -0.06
C SER A 200 -12.48 23.44 -0.81
N LYS A 201 -12.45 24.03 -2.01
CA LYS A 201 -11.27 24.04 -2.87
C LYS A 201 -10.06 24.59 -2.12
N ILE A 202 -8.99 23.80 -2.09
CA ILE A 202 -7.73 24.17 -1.45
C ILE A 202 -6.99 25.17 -2.36
N PRO A 203 -6.62 26.36 -1.86
CA PRO A 203 -5.82 27.33 -2.61
C PRO A 203 -4.41 26.80 -2.93
N ASN A 204 -3.87 27.16 -4.09
CA ASN A 204 -2.53 26.72 -4.52
C ASN A 204 -1.39 27.29 -3.65
N ASN A 205 -1.61 28.43 -3.00
CA ASN A 205 -0.65 29.12 -2.15
C ASN A 205 -0.80 28.76 -0.65
N ILE A 206 -1.60 27.74 -0.31
CA ILE A 206 -1.81 27.36 1.08
C ILE A 206 -0.51 26.92 1.75
N ARG A 207 -0.39 27.21 3.05
CA ARG A 207 0.74 26.75 3.86
C ARG A 207 0.66 25.24 4.01
N ILE A 208 1.72 24.51 3.64
CA ILE A 208 1.75 23.05 3.75
C ILE A 208 2.63 22.66 4.94
N GLU A 209 2.08 21.85 5.83
CA GLU A 209 2.80 21.16 6.89
C GLU A 209 2.66 19.65 6.75
N TYR A 210 3.54 18.89 7.41
CA TYR A 210 3.53 17.44 7.34
C TYR A 210 3.34 16.82 8.71
N LEU A 211 2.39 15.89 8.80
CA LEU A 211 2.08 15.13 10.00
C LEU A 211 3.28 14.28 10.44
N LYS A 212 3.33 13.92 11.72
CA LYS A 212 4.29 12.91 12.19
C LYS A 212 3.91 11.55 11.62
N TYR A 213 4.92 10.77 11.22
CA TYR A 213 4.71 9.42 10.70
C TYR A 213 5.04 8.37 11.75
N ASP A 214 4.04 7.61 12.12
CA ASP A 214 4.16 6.51 13.06
C ASP A 214 4.55 5.22 12.32
N TRP A 215 5.79 4.79 12.56
CA TRP A 215 6.39 3.58 12.00
C TRP A 215 6.10 2.31 12.82
N HIS A 216 5.33 2.41 13.90
CA HIS A 216 4.87 1.23 14.62
C HIS A 216 4.04 0.35 13.69
N ILE A 217 4.12 -0.97 13.89
CA ILE A 217 3.36 -1.96 13.13
C ILE A 217 1.85 -1.69 13.27
N ASN A 218 1.11 -1.75 12.16
CA ASN A 218 -0.35 -1.63 12.14
C ASN A 218 -1.06 -2.94 12.55
N SER A 219 -0.68 -3.50 13.71
CA SER A 219 -1.31 -4.71 14.24
C SER A 219 -2.50 -4.38 15.15
N ILE A 220 -3.54 -5.21 15.09
CA ILE A 220 -4.45 -5.35 16.23
C ILE A 220 -3.62 -6.04 17.31
N SER A 221 -3.51 -5.41 18.47
CA SER A 221 -2.74 -5.87 19.64
C SER A 221 -2.96 -7.35 19.94
#